data_AF-A0AA85BRV6-F1
#
_entry.id   AF-A0AA85BRV6-F1
#
_cell.length_a   1.000
_cell.length_b   1.000
_cell.length_c   1.000
_cell.angle_alpha   90.00
_cell.angle_beta   90.00
_cell.angle_gamma   90.00
#
_symmetry.space_group_name_H-M   'P 1'
#
loop_
_entity.id
_entity.type
_entity.pdbx_description
1 polymer ?
#
loop_
_entity_poly.entity_id
_entity_poly.type
_entity_poly.pdbx_seq_one_letter_code
_entity_poly.pdbx_strand_id
1 'polypeptide(L)'
;MIIRRPRMIKFQRSIPLYIVLLLFAIALSYYILIGVYTVIEPDMNITKKTSQQIVFIGGYPRSGTTLMRVLLDVHPMIRCGPETRVIPKILNLRGQWGRGKESERLTAAGLYPVAVDSAVRSFILSLIQNAGENALVLCNKDPLSFIYLEYLAEIFPEAKFIHMVRDGRAVINSLVKRHVTIKGAPEPIDEKFLHGKTEEVLGELFEFLELPWDPIVLHHQTAMGQSSLSKLEPSTSQVVHPIHLASLTSWASSDSVLPESFISSIHRESDILKTLGYADLGVPPHYGTPENQVVNITSYLISDPQFRQIF
;
A
#
# COMPACT_ATOMS: atom_id res chain seq x y z
N MET A 1 -0.83 1.56 -14.13
CA MET A 1 -0.07 2.77 -13.74
C MET A 1 -0.30 3.91 -14.76
N ILE A 2 -0.57 5.17 -14.37
CA ILE A 2 -0.54 6.33 -15.29
C ILE A 2 0.42 7.38 -14.73
N ILE A 3 1.41 7.77 -15.55
CA ILE A 3 2.29 8.92 -15.31
C ILE A 3 1.92 10.00 -16.34
N ARG A 4 1.56 11.21 -15.90
CA ARG A 4 1.35 12.36 -16.79
C ARG A 4 2.45 13.42 -16.57
N ARG A 5 3.12 13.81 -17.66
CA ARG A 5 4.01 14.98 -17.71
C ARG A 5 3.22 16.25 -18.07
N PRO A 6 3.53 17.43 -17.48
CA PRO A 6 2.91 18.69 -17.88
C PRO A 6 3.41 19.17 -19.25
N ARG A 7 2.49 19.75 -20.04
CA ARG A 7 2.76 20.41 -21.33
C ARG A 7 3.49 21.74 -21.09
N MET A 8 4.55 21.98 -21.87
CA MET A 8 5.20 23.30 -21.91
C MET A 8 4.30 24.34 -22.58
N ILE A 9 4.08 25.46 -21.87
CA ILE A 9 3.46 26.67 -22.40
C ILE A 9 4.58 27.53 -23.01
N LYS A 10 4.48 27.87 -24.30
CA LYS A 10 5.35 28.86 -24.94
C LYS A 10 4.82 30.26 -24.63
N PHE A 11 5.59 31.05 -23.89
CA PHE A 11 5.34 32.48 -23.71
C PHE A 11 6.30 33.27 -24.61
N GLN A 12 5.76 34.07 -25.51
CA GLN A 12 6.52 34.88 -26.46
C GLN A 12 6.13 36.35 -26.26
N ARG A 13 6.91 37.10 -25.46
CA ARG A 13 6.95 38.58 -25.48
C ARG A 13 8.34 39.04 -25.01
N SER A 14 8.94 39.95 -25.77
CA SER A 14 10.24 40.56 -25.53
C SER A 14 10.22 41.43 -24.27
N ILE A 15 11.00 41.04 -23.27
CA ILE A 15 11.15 41.74 -21.99
C ILE A 15 12.07 42.95 -22.18
N PRO A 16 11.67 44.17 -21.77
CA PRO A 16 12.53 45.35 -21.83
C PRO A 16 13.83 45.16 -21.03
N LEU A 17 14.95 45.62 -21.58
CA LEU A 17 16.30 45.41 -21.04
C LEU A 17 16.45 45.83 -19.55
N TYR A 18 15.73 46.87 -19.11
CA TYR A 18 15.76 47.31 -17.72
C TYR A 18 15.13 46.30 -16.74
N ILE A 19 14.14 45.51 -17.17
CA ILE A 19 13.55 44.43 -16.35
C ILE A 19 14.54 43.27 -16.25
N VAL A 20 15.28 42.97 -17.33
CA VAL A 20 16.34 41.95 -17.32
C VAL A 20 17.46 42.35 -16.36
N LEU A 21 17.89 43.61 -16.39
CA LEU A 21 18.92 44.13 -15.49
C LEU A 21 18.45 44.16 -14.03
N LEU A 22 17.18 44.49 -13.75
CA LEU A 22 16.61 44.46 -12.41
C LEU A 22 16.53 43.03 -11.86
N LEU A 23 16.07 42.07 -12.68
CA LEU A 23 16.04 40.66 -12.31
C LEU A 23 17.44 40.10 -12.09
N PHE A 24 18.43 40.55 -12.88
CA PHE A 24 19.83 40.17 -12.69
C PHE A 24 20.41 40.75 -11.38
N ALA A 25 20.09 42.00 -11.05
CA ALA A 25 20.51 42.62 -9.79
C ALA A 25 19.88 41.92 -8.56
N ILE A 26 18.60 41.55 -8.64
CA ILE A 26 17.91 40.78 -7.58
C ILE A 26 18.50 39.38 -7.45
N ALA A 27 18.78 38.71 -8.58
CA ALA A 27 19.43 37.41 -8.60
C ALA A 27 20.85 37.48 -8.02
N LEU A 28 21.62 38.52 -8.35
CA LEU A 28 22.96 38.74 -7.84
C LEU A 28 22.95 39.04 -6.33
N SER A 29 22.02 39.87 -5.85
CA SER A 29 21.87 40.13 -4.42
C SER A 29 21.44 38.89 -3.64
N TYR A 30 20.57 38.07 -4.23
CA TYR A 30 20.16 36.79 -3.65
C TYR A 30 21.32 35.79 -3.63
N TYR A 31 22.14 35.74 -4.68
CA TYR A 31 23.31 34.86 -4.76
C TYR A 31 24.40 35.27 -3.76
N ILE A 32 24.61 36.58 -3.56
CA ILE A 32 25.51 37.10 -2.53
C ILE A 32 24.97 36.77 -1.13
N LEU A 33 23.66 36.91 -0.90
CA LEU A 33 23.03 36.57 0.37
C LEU A 33 23.14 35.07 0.69
N ILE A 34 22.91 34.19 -0.30
CA ILE A 34 23.12 32.74 -0.18
C ILE A 34 24.60 32.44 0.03
N GLY A 35 25.50 33.07 -0.73
CA GLY A 35 26.95 32.87 -0.61
C GLY A 35 27.46 33.19 0.80
N VAL A 36 26.96 34.27 1.41
CA VAL A 36 27.25 34.63 2.80
C VAL A 36 26.63 33.63 3.79
N TYR A 37 25.43 33.10 3.52
CA TYR A 37 24.82 32.05 4.35
C TYR A 37 25.59 30.73 4.29
N THR A 38 26.10 30.34 3.11
CA THR A 38 26.86 29.09 2.91
C THR A 38 28.25 29.11 3.54
N VAL A 39 28.85 30.28 3.77
CA VAL A 39 30.18 30.40 4.41
C VAL A 39 30.10 30.29 5.95
N ILE A 40 28.90 30.37 6.53
CA ILE A 40 28.69 30.32 7.99
C ILE A 40 28.16 28.96 8.46
N GLU A 41 27.84 28.01 7.57
CA GLU A 41 27.59 26.64 8.03
C GLU A 41 28.92 25.95 8.39
N PRO A 42 29.04 25.41 9.61
CA PRO A 42 30.18 24.54 9.94
C PRO A 42 30.13 23.33 9.00
N ASP A 43 31.32 22.91 8.56
CA ASP A 43 31.58 21.85 7.58
C ASP A 43 30.86 20.54 7.95
N MET A 44 29.59 20.46 7.60
CA MET A 44 28.71 19.33 7.78
C MET A 44 28.91 18.44 6.56
N ASN A 45 30.00 17.69 6.56
CA ASN A 45 30.08 16.42 5.85
C ASN A 45 29.11 15.39 6.49
N ILE A 46 27.84 15.77 6.60
CA ILE A 46 26.73 14.84 6.77
C ILE A 46 26.68 14.10 5.44
N THR A 47 27.28 12.91 5.43
CA THR A 47 26.85 11.80 4.60
C THR A 47 25.33 11.93 4.39
N LYS A 48 24.91 12.23 3.17
CA LYS A 48 23.49 12.37 2.78
C LYS A 48 22.77 11.15 3.35
N LYS A 49 22.13 11.31 4.52
CA LYS A 49 21.41 10.23 5.18
C LYS A 49 20.31 9.91 4.20
N THR A 50 20.48 8.83 3.43
CA THR A 50 19.46 8.37 2.51
C THR A 50 18.21 8.21 3.35
N SER A 51 17.21 9.06 3.10
CA SER A 51 15.95 8.98 3.85
C SER A 51 15.43 7.58 3.59
N GLN A 52 15.33 6.79 4.65
CA GLN A 52 14.90 5.41 4.58
C GLN A 52 13.52 5.36 3.90
N GLN A 53 13.42 4.67 2.77
CA GLN A 53 12.20 4.60 1.98
C GLN A 53 11.12 3.86 2.79
N ILE A 54 9.91 4.43 2.83
CA ILE A 54 8.75 3.84 3.50
C ILE A 54 7.76 3.35 2.45
N VAL A 55 7.29 2.12 2.61
CA VAL A 55 6.23 1.52 1.80
C VAL A 55 5.04 1.22 2.69
N PHE A 56 3.85 1.70 2.32
CA PHE A 56 2.61 1.31 2.99
C PHE A 56 1.85 0.31 2.14
N ILE A 57 1.37 -0.76 2.76
CA ILE A 57 0.53 -1.78 2.14
C ILE A 57 -0.82 -1.79 2.86
N GLY A 58 -1.90 -1.72 2.09
CA GLY A 58 -3.23 -1.80 2.68
C GLY A 58 -4.30 -2.13 1.65
N GLY A 59 -5.53 -1.72 1.95
CA GLY A 59 -6.74 -2.13 1.25
C GLY A 59 -7.67 -2.89 2.18
N TYR A 60 -8.78 -3.39 1.64
CA TYR A 60 -9.75 -4.08 2.48
C TYR A 60 -9.16 -5.38 3.07
N PRO A 61 -9.39 -5.71 4.36
CA PRO A 61 -8.98 -7.00 4.91
C PRO A 61 -9.44 -8.17 4.02
N ARG A 62 -8.62 -9.22 3.90
CA ARG A 62 -8.84 -10.40 3.02
C ARG A 62 -8.62 -10.18 1.52
N SER A 63 -8.08 -9.02 1.12
CA SER A 63 -7.67 -8.74 -0.27
C SER A 63 -6.25 -9.21 -0.62
N GLY A 64 -5.60 -10.01 0.23
CA GLY A 64 -4.24 -10.52 -0.04
C GLY A 64 -3.10 -9.63 0.50
N THR A 65 -3.39 -8.65 1.36
CA THR A 65 -2.39 -7.76 1.98
C THR A 65 -1.30 -8.50 2.76
N THR A 66 -1.63 -9.56 3.49
CA THR A 66 -0.61 -10.38 4.18
C THR A 66 0.25 -11.15 3.18
N LEU A 67 -0.30 -11.66 2.07
CA LEU A 67 0.53 -12.31 1.04
C LEU A 67 1.49 -11.29 0.44
N MET A 68 1.00 -10.12 0.01
CA MET A 68 1.84 -9.08 -0.57
C MET A 68 2.99 -8.66 0.35
N ARG A 69 2.72 -8.38 1.63
CA ARG A 69 3.81 -8.00 2.56
C ARG A 69 4.81 -9.12 2.76
N VAL A 70 4.39 -10.38 2.73
CA VAL A 70 5.26 -11.55 2.91
C VAL A 70 6.16 -11.75 1.69
N LEU A 71 5.63 -11.55 0.48
CA LEU A 71 6.42 -11.57 -0.76
C LEU A 71 7.50 -10.50 -0.75
N LEU A 72 7.21 -9.33 -0.18
CA LEU A 72 8.22 -8.27 -0.02
C LEU A 72 9.19 -8.56 1.14
N ASP A 73 8.73 -9.09 2.28
CA ASP A 73 9.54 -9.34 3.49
C ASP A 73 10.71 -10.31 3.26
N VAL A 74 10.60 -11.21 2.27
CA VAL A 74 11.69 -12.16 1.94
C VAL A 74 12.77 -11.54 1.08
N HIS A 75 12.55 -10.34 0.54
CA HIS A 75 13.56 -9.63 -0.22
C HIS A 75 14.62 -9.04 0.73
N PRO A 76 15.93 -9.22 0.49
CA PRO A 76 16.99 -8.84 1.46
C PRO A 76 17.07 -7.34 1.76
N MET A 77 16.42 -6.49 0.95
CA MET A 77 16.42 -5.03 1.10
C MET A 77 15.15 -4.48 1.77
N ILE A 78 14.14 -5.31 2.04
CA ILE A 78 12.83 -4.88 2.52
C ILE A 78 12.51 -5.54 3.86
N ARG A 79 11.91 -4.78 4.78
CA ARG A 79 11.29 -5.34 6.00
C ARG A 79 9.91 -4.77 6.22
N CYS A 80 8.90 -5.62 6.22
CA CYS A 80 7.50 -5.31 6.54
C CYS A 80 7.16 -5.70 8.00
N GLY A 81 7.26 -6.98 8.34
CA GLY A 81 6.77 -7.52 9.61
C GLY A 81 5.23 -7.68 9.69
N PRO A 82 4.72 -8.07 10.87
CA PRO A 82 3.28 -8.28 11.13
C PRO A 82 2.48 -6.96 11.23
N GLU A 83 1.16 -7.06 11.33
CA GLU A 83 0.28 -5.89 11.55
C GLU A 83 0.62 -5.15 12.85
N THR A 84 0.78 -3.83 12.79
CA THR A 84 1.08 -3.05 14.01
C THR A 84 -0.16 -2.85 14.86
N ARG A 85 -1.35 -2.79 14.26
CA ARG A 85 -2.67 -2.54 14.88
C ARG A 85 -2.82 -1.18 15.58
N VAL A 86 -1.72 -0.49 15.90
CA VAL A 86 -1.69 0.82 16.57
C VAL A 86 -1.74 1.97 15.56
N ILE A 87 -1.09 1.82 14.40
CA ILE A 87 -1.11 2.82 13.32
C ILE A 87 -2.54 3.18 12.87
N PRO A 88 -3.43 2.23 12.52
CA PRO A 88 -4.80 2.58 12.14
C PRO A 88 -5.58 3.28 13.27
N LYS A 89 -5.24 3.03 14.55
CA LYS A 89 -5.90 3.69 15.70
C LYS A 89 -5.50 5.16 15.82
N ILE A 90 -4.20 5.48 15.68
CA ILE A 90 -3.75 6.87 15.73
C ILE A 90 -4.26 7.66 14.53
N LEU A 91 -4.33 7.03 13.34
CA LEU A 91 -4.93 7.65 12.16
C LEU A 91 -6.41 7.98 12.39
N ASN A 92 -7.18 7.05 12.98
CA ASN A 92 -8.57 7.31 13.35
C ASN A 92 -8.73 8.43 14.39
N LEU A 93 -7.86 8.50 15.39
CA LEU A 93 -7.86 9.62 16.34
C LEU A 93 -7.54 10.95 15.65
N ARG A 94 -6.53 10.98 14.78
CA ARG A 94 -6.20 12.17 13.99
C ARG A 94 -7.36 12.63 13.14
N GLY A 95 -8.09 11.70 12.51
CA GLY A 95 -9.29 12.00 11.73
C GLY A 95 -10.37 12.75 12.52
N GLN A 96 -10.47 12.49 13.84
CA GLN A 96 -11.41 13.19 14.73
C GLN A 96 -10.93 14.62 15.05
N TRP A 97 -9.62 14.83 15.20
CA TRP A 97 -9.02 16.15 15.46
C TRP A 97 -9.13 17.11 14.27
N GLY A 98 -9.26 16.59 13.05
CA GLY A 98 -9.41 17.40 11.84
C GLY A 98 -10.83 17.89 11.56
N ARG A 99 -11.79 17.73 12.49
CA ARG A 99 -13.21 18.05 12.26
C ARG A 99 -13.82 18.85 13.40
N GLY A 100 -14.80 19.70 13.06
CA GLY A 100 -15.66 20.41 14.01
C GLY A 100 -14.90 21.28 15.04
N LYS A 101 -15.51 21.44 16.23
CA LYS A 101 -14.99 22.30 17.30
C LYS A 101 -13.59 21.90 17.78
N GLU A 102 -13.21 20.63 17.66
CA GLU A 102 -11.88 20.21 18.10
C GLU A 102 -10.78 20.76 17.19
N SER A 103 -11.01 20.75 15.87
CA SER A 103 -10.10 21.37 14.91
C SER A 103 -9.95 22.87 15.14
N GLU A 104 -11.05 23.58 15.45
CA GLU A 104 -11.03 25.01 15.79
C GLU A 104 -10.20 25.28 17.04
N ARG A 105 -10.37 24.48 18.10
CA ARG A 105 -9.61 24.62 19.36
C ARG A 105 -8.12 24.37 19.15
N LEU A 106 -7.76 23.32 18.39
CA LEU A 106 -6.36 23.02 18.07
C LEU A 106 -5.73 24.10 17.19
N THR A 107 -6.50 24.69 16.28
CA THR A 107 -6.06 25.82 15.45
C THR A 107 -5.84 27.06 16.31
N ALA A 108 -6.78 27.39 17.21
CA ALA A 108 -6.65 28.52 18.14
C ALA A 108 -5.47 28.35 19.12
N ALA A 109 -5.10 27.10 19.45
CA ALA A 109 -3.91 26.77 20.23
C ALA A 109 -2.60 26.80 19.41
N GLY A 110 -2.67 27.05 18.09
CA GLY A 110 -1.49 27.06 17.20
C GLY A 110 -0.91 25.66 16.90
N LEU A 111 -1.69 24.59 17.12
CA LEU A 111 -1.22 23.21 16.98
C LEU A 111 -1.58 22.59 15.63
N TYR A 112 -2.71 22.96 15.04
CA TYR A 112 -3.23 22.31 13.83
C TYR A 112 -2.98 23.15 12.56
N PRO A 113 -2.67 22.53 11.40
CA PRO A 113 -2.37 21.10 11.23
C PRO A 113 -0.91 20.73 11.57
N VAL A 114 0.00 21.69 11.52
CA VAL A 114 1.46 21.44 11.40
C VAL A 114 2.04 20.64 12.56
N ALA A 115 1.80 21.05 13.81
CA ALA A 115 2.39 20.36 14.97
C ALA A 115 1.75 18.99 15.20
N VAL A 116 0.43 18.87 15.00
CA VAL A 116 -0.31 17.61 15.08
C VAL A 116 0.19 16.62 14.04
N ASP A 117 0.30 17.03 12.78
CA ASP A 117 0.70 16.15 11.69
C ASP A 117 2.17 15.73 11.83
N SER A 118 3.04 16.64 12.27
CA SER A 118 4.44 16.32 12.61
C SER A 118 4.54 15.29 13.74
N ALA A 119 3.72 15.42 14.79
CA ALA A 119 3.68 14.46 15.89
C ALA A 119 3.16 13.08 15.46
N VAL A 120 2.06 13.04 14.68
CA VAL A 120 1.48 11.80 14.16
C VAL A 120 2.45 11.10 13.23
N ARG A 121 3.10 11.85 12.32
CA ARG A 121 4.14 11.32 11.44
C ARG A 121 5.31 10.74 12.21
N SER A 122 5.80 11.45 13.23
CA SER A 122 6.92 10.99 14.06
C SER A 122 6.57 9.73 14.84
N PHE A 123 5.34 9.66 15.38
CA PHE A 123 4.82 8.48 16.06
C PHE A 123 4.77 7.27 15.12
N ILE A 124 4.18 7.41 13.93
CA ILE A 124 4.09 6.33 12.94
C ILE A 124 5.49 5.88 12.49
N LEU A 125 6.38 6.83 12.15
CA LEU A 125 7.73 6.51 11.70
C LEU A 125 8.51 5.75 12.79
N SER A 126 8.39 6.18 14.05
CA SER A 126 9.05 5.52 15.18
C SER A 126 8.55 4.08 15.35
N LEU A 127 7.24 3.84 15.24
CA LEU A 127 6.70 2.47 15.29
C LEU A 127 7.25 1.61 14.16
N ILE A 128 7.30 2.14 12.93
CA ILE A 128 7.81 1.39 11.76
C ILE A 128 9.29 1.07 11.94
N GLN A 129 10.11 2.04 12.38
CA GLN A 129 11.55 1.84 12.58
C GLN A 129 11.86 0.83 13.69
N ASN A 130 11.11 0.87 14.80
CA ASN A 130 11.38 0.03 15.98
C ASN A 130 10.65 -1.32 15.98
N ALA A 131 9.82 -1.63 14.99
CA ALA A 131 9.07 -2.88 14.93
C ALA A 131 9.93 -4.12 14.61
N GLY A 132 11.19 -3.96 14.18
CA GLY A 132 12.07 -5.06 13.84
C GLY A 132 13.44 -4.57 13.37
N GLU A 133 14.19 -5.45 12.73
CA GLU A 133 15.51 -5.13 12.20
C GLU A 133 15.45 -4.01 11.14
N ASN A 134 16.59 -3.34 10.98
CA ASN A 134 16.74 -2.28 10.01
C ASN A 134 16.89 -2.85 8.59
N ALA A 135 16.27 -2.21 7.60
CA ALA A 135 16.38 -2.56 6.19
C ALA A 135 16.43 -1.29 5.33
N LEU A 136 16.89 -1.41 4.08
CA LEU A 136 16.95 -0.26 3.17
C LEU A 136 15.55 0.36 2.95
N VAL A 137 14.55 -0.51 2.79
CA VAL A 137 13.15 -0.15 2.66
C VAL A 137 12.38 -0.70 3.84
N LEU A 138 11.71 0.18 4.59
CA LEU A 138 10.77 -0.24 5.62
C LEU A 138 9.38 -0.25 5.04
N CYS A 139 8.62 -1.26 5.42
CA CYS A 139 7.28 -1.49 4.97
C CYS A 139 6.35 -1.58 6.18
N ASN A 140 5.13 -1.07 6.03
CA ASN A 140 4.07 -1.24 7.01
C ASN A 140 2.83 -1.80 6.33
N LYS A 141 2.27 -2.88 6.89
CA LYS A 141 1.00 -3.47 6.45
C LYS A 141 -0.01 -3.43 7.57
N ASP A 142 -0.98 -2.53 7.46
CA ASP A 142 -2.18 -2.49 8.29
C ASP A 142 -3.35 -2.19 7.34
N PRO A 143 -4.25 -3.15 7.04
CA PRO A 143 -5.18 -3.01 5.91
C PRO A 143 -6.01 -1.72 5.94
N LEU A 144 -6.54 -1.39 7.12
CA LEU A 144 -7.42 -0.24 7.34
C LEU A 144 -6.69 1.11 7.46
N SER A 145 -5.35 1.15 7.37
CA SER A 145 -4.63 2.43 7.28
C SER A 145 -4.96 3.16 5.98
N PHE A 146 -5.35 2.43 4.93
CA PHE A 146 -5.68 2.97 3.61
C PHE A 146 -7.03 3.72 3.57
N ILE A 147 -7.85 3.63 4.62
CA ILE A 147 -8.96 4.59 4.81
C ILE A 147 -8.41 6.04 4.89
N TYR A 148 -7.16 6.19 5.33
CA TYR A 148 -6.46 7.47 5.49
C TYR A 148 -5.34 7.63 4.45
N LEU A 149 -5.46 7.00 3.28
CA LEU A 149 -4.41 6.98 2.24
C LEU A 149 -3.97 8.41 1.86
N GLU A 150 -4.91 9.31 1.60
CA GLU A 150 -4.62 10.71 1.24
C GLU A 150 -3.81 11.42 2.32
N TYR A 151 -4.22 11.26 3.58
CA TYR A 151 -3.53 11.86 4.71
C TYR A 151 -2.14 11.24 4.95
N LEU A 152 -2.00 9.92 4.77
CA LEU A 152 -0.69 9.26 4.82
C LEU A 152 0.24 9.79 3.73
N ALA A 153 -0.25 10.00 2.51
CA ALA A 153 0.52 10.57 1.42
C ALA A 153 0.92 12.03 1.70
N GLU A 154 0.08 12.79 2.38
CA GLU A 154 0.39 14.16 2.81
C GLU A 154 1.56 14.20 3.82
N ILE A 155 1.52 13.36 4.86
CA ILE A 155 2.55 13.37 5.92
C ILE A 155 3.79 12.53 5.57
N PHE A 156 3.71 11.63 4.58
CA PHE A 156 4.82 10.86 4.04
C PHE A 156 4.94 11.06 2.51
N PRO A 157 5.37 12.24 2.03
CA PRO A 157 5.38 12.58 0.60
C PRO A 157 6.31 11.68 -0.24
N GLU A 158 7.36 11.13 0.37
CA GLU A 158 8.33 10.24 -0.28
C GLU A 158 7.95 8.75 -0.14
N ALA A 159 6.83 8.43 0.53
CA ALA A 159 6.43 7.03 0.69
C ALA A 159 5.75 6.49 -0.56
N LYS A 160 5.88 5.19 -0.77
CA LYS A 160 5.18 4.45 -1.83
C LYS A 160 4.01 3.68 -1.23
N PHE A 161 2.92 3.57 -1.97
CA PHE A 161 1.67 2.96 -1.50
C PHE A 161 1.28 1.79 -2.41
N ILE A 162 0.99 0.65 -1.81
CA ILE A 162 0.50 -0.57 -2.47
C ILE A 162 -0.90 -0.87 -1.93
N HIS A 163 -1.93 -0.56 -2.71
CA HIS A 163 -3.30 -0.91 -2.36
C HIS A 163 -3.66 -2.25 -2.98
N MET A 164 -4.00 -3.21 -2.12
CA MET A 164 -4.50 -4.50 -2.54
C MET A 164 -6.00 -4.43 -2.86
N VAL A 165 -6.31 -4.63 -4.14
CA VAL A 165 -7.68 -4.76 -4.63
C VAL A 165 -7.98 -6.22 -4.93
N ARG A 166 -9.14 -6.69 -4.48
CA ARG A 166 -9.66 -8.03 -4.75
C ARG A 166 -11.15 -7.95 -5.02
N ASP A 167 -11.67 -8.90 -5.80
CA ASP A 167 -13.10 -9.07 -6.03
C ASP A 167 -13.87 -9.06 -4.70
N GLY A 168 -14.76 -8.09 -4.53
CA GLY A 168 -15.52 -7.90 -3.30
C GLY A 168 -16.31 -9.14 -2.89
N ARG A 169 -16.74 -9.96 -3.86
CA ARG A 169 -17.43 -11.24 -3.59
C ARG A 169 -16.50 -12.25 -2.94
N ALA A 170 -15.24 -12.33 -3.41
CA ALA A 170 -14.21 -13.17 -2.82
C ALA A 170 -13.83 -12.71 -1.40
N VAL A 171 -13.76 -11.40 -1.19
CA VAL A 171 -13.48 -10.79 0.12
C VAL A 171 -14.57 -11.13 1.13
N ILE A 172 -15.84 -10.90 0.79
CA ILE A 172 -16.99 -11.18 1.67
C ILE A 172 -17.07 -12.68 1.99
N ASN A 173 -16.95 -13.55 0.99
CA ASN A 173 -16.92 -15.00 1.19
C ASN A 173 -15.83 -15.41 2.19
N SER A 174 -14.63 -14.81 2.08
CA SER A 174 -13.52 -15.07 3.02
C SER A 174 -13.83 -14.61 4.44
N LEU A 175 -14.44 -13.43 4.62
CA LEU A 175 -14.78 -12.90 5.94
C LEU A 175 -15.80 -13.78 6.66
N VAL A 176 -16.86 -14.16 5.96
CA VAL A 176 -17.93 -15.01 6.51
C VAL A 176 -17.39 -16.41 6.84
N LYS A 177 -16.72 -17.07 5.90
CA LYS A 177 -16.16 -18.42 6.10
C LYS A 177 -15.18 -18.48 7.28
N ARG A 178 -14.44 -17.39 7.54
CA ARG A 178 -13.39 -17.32 8.57
C ARG A 178 -13.78 -16.56 9.83
N HIS A 179 -15.02 -16.09 9.95
CA HIS A 179 -15.51 -15.35 11.12
C HIS A 179 -14.61 -14.15 11.51
N VAL A 180 -14.12 -13.41 10.51
CA VAL A 180 -13.22 -12.27 10.73
C VAL A 180 -14.04 -11.01 10.96
N THR A 181 -13.96 -10.43 12.16
CA THR A 181 -14.68 -9.20 12.53
C THR A 181 -13.91 -7.95 12.12
N ILE A 182 -14.53 -7.07 11.34
CA ILE A 182 -14.00 -5.74 10.98
C ILE A 182 -14.79 -4.68 11.75
N LYS A 183 -14.12 -3.75 12.44
CA LYS A 183 -14.74 -2.55 13.03
C LYS A 183 -14.33 -1.32 12.23
N GLY A 184 -15.31 -0.53 11.78
CA GLY A 184 -15.12 0.86 11.32
C GLY A 184 -14.61 1.05 9.89
N ALA A 185 -15.20 0.42 8.88
CA ALA A 185 -14.86 0.68 7.47
C ALA A 185 -15.93 1.56 6.79
N PRO A 186 -15.61 2.78 6.35
CA PRO A 186 -16.39 3.53 5.37
C PRO A 186 -15.72 3.60 3.98
N GLU A 187 -16.58 3.78 2.97
CA GLU A 187 -16.47 4.09 1.52
C GLU A 187 -15.26 3.56 0.70
N PRO A 188 -15.48 3.13 -0.56
CA PRO A 188 -14.43 2.54 -1.39
C PRO A 188 -13.55 3.55 -2.12
N ILE A 189 -12.26 3.23 -2.25
CA ILE A 189 -11.27 3.93 -3.06
C ILE A 189 -11.09 3.16 -4.39
N ASP A 190 -11.07 3.90 -5.50
CA ASP A 190 -11.11 3.38 -6.88
C ASP A 190 -9.71 3.00 -7.40
N GLU A 191 -9.46 1.72 -7.74
CA GLU A 191 -8.14 1.23 -8.17
C GLU A 191 -8.16 0.00 -9.14
N LYS A 192 -7.12 -0.13 -9.97
CA LYS A 192 -7.04 -1.07 -11.12
C LYS A 192 -6.34 -2.41 -10.82
N PHE A 193 -6.71 -3.45 -11.59
CA PHE A 193 -6.43 -4.88 -11.38
C PHE A 193 -5.03 -5.38 -11.72
N LEU A 194 -4.61 -6.40 -10.97
CA LEU A 194 -3.53 -7.33 -11.30
C LEU A 194 -4.17 -8.65 -11.73
N HIS A 195 -3.85 -9.14 -12.93
CA HIS A 195 -4.37 -10.39 -13.48
C HIS A 195 -3.25 -11.42 -13.64
N GLY A 196 -3.41 -12.58 -12.99
CA GLY A 196 -2.90 -13.90 -13.42
C GLY A 196 -1.41 -14.12 -13.69
N LYS A 197 -0.55 -13.11 -13.53
CA LYS A 197 0.88 -13.19 -13.85
C LYS A 197 1.74 -12.70 -12.69
N THR A 198 2.06 -13.60 -11.78
CA THR A 198 2.75 -13.31 -10.53
C THR A 198 4.12 -12.68 -10.76
N GLU A 199 4.94 -13.26 -11.63
CA GLU A 199 6.32 -12.77 -11.86
C GLU A 199 6.34 -11.42 -12.56
N GLU A 200 5.51 -11.24 -13.60
CA GLU A 200 5.38 -9.95 -14.31
C GLU A 200 4.92 -8.84 -13.36
N VAL A 201 3.89 -9.11 -12.55
CA VAL A 201 3.35 -8.16 -11.59
C VAL A 201 4.36 -7.81 -10.49
N LEU A 202 5.09 -8.79 -9.96
CA LEU A 202 6.12 -8.50 -8.98
C LEU A 202 7.30 -7.77 -9.64
N GLY A 203 7.66 -8.09 -10.89
CA GLY A 203 8.66 -7.33 -11.65
C GLY A 203 8.30 -5.85 -11.79
N GLU A 204 7.07 -5.54 -12.22
CA GLU A 204 6.55 -4.16 -12.29
C GLU A 204 6.52 -3.50 -10.90
N LEU A 205 6.20 -4.26 -9.85
CA LEU A 205 6.21 -3.76 -8.48
C LEU A 205 7.63 -3.40 -8.03
N PHE A 206 8.63 -4.23 -8.30
CA PHE A 206 10.03 -3.95 -7.94
C PHE A 206 10.59 -2.76 -8.72
N GLU A 207 10.22 -2.61 -9.99
CA GLU A 207 10.50 -1.39 -10.76
C GLU A 207 9.86 -0.16 -10.12
N PHE A 208 8.58 -0.23 -9.76
CA PHE A 208 7.88 0.85 -9.04
C PHE A 208 8.55 1.17 -7.70
N LEU A 209 9.03 0.17 -6.97
CA LEU A 209 9.73 0.34 -5.70
C LEU A 209 11.17 0.86 -5.86
N GLU A 210 11.70 0.90 -7.09
CA GLU A 210 13.10 1.24 -7.41
C GLU A 210 14.10 0.28 -6.72
N LEU A 211 13.76 -1.01 -6.74
CA LEU A 211 14.58 -2.08 -6.15
C LEU A 211 14.96 -3.11 -7.22
N PRO A 212 16.12 -3.77 -7.09
CA PRO A 212 16.48 -4.88 -7.97
C PRO A 212 15.50 -6.03 -7.79
N TRP A 213 15.24 -6.77 -8.88
CA TRP A 213 14.50 -8.02 -8.83
C TRP A 213 15.30 -9.11 -8.11
N ASP A 214 14.65 -9.87 -7.25
CA ASP A 214 15.19 -11.09 -6.64
C ASP A 214 14.14 -12.21 -6.72
N PRO A 215 14.42 -13.36 -7.37
CA PRO A 215 13.46 -14.46 -7.51
C PRO A 215 13.04 -15.07 -6.16
N ILE A 216 13.74 -14.79 -5.05
CA ILE A 216 13.36 -15.26 -3.71
C ILE A 216 11.91 -14.90 -3.35
N VAL A 217 11.38 -13.79 -3.90
CA VAL A 217 10.00 -13.36 -3.65
C VAL A 217 8.96 -14.36 -4.13
N LEU A 218 9.27 -15.17 -5.16
CA LEU A 218 8.41 -16.25 -5.64
C LEU A 218 8.44 -17.50 -4.74
N HIS A 219 9.39 -17.55 -3.80
CA HIS A 219 9.66 -18.69 -2.92
C HIS A 219 9.49 -18.33 -1.43
N HIS A 220 8.58 -17.41 -1.12
CA HIS A 220 8.37 -16.89 0.23
C HIS A 220 8.12 -17.99 1.29
N GLN A 221 7.39 -19.05 0.93
CA GLN A 221 7.05 -20.16 1.83
C GLN A 221 8.28 -20.89 2.40
N THR A 222 9.40 -20.89 1.66
CA THR A 222 10.67 -21.48 2.11
C THR A 222 11.65 -20.46 2.67
N ALA A 223 11.53 -19.19 2.25
CA ALA A 223 12.44 -18.12 2.65
C ALA A 223 12.03 -17.43 3.98
N MET A 224 10.75 -17.51 4.36
CA MET A 224 10.25 -16.87 5.58
C MET A 224 10.72 -17.58 6.85
N GLY A 225 11.36 -16.83 7.75
CA GLY A 225 11.60 -17.26 9.12
C GLY A 225 10.30 -17.34 9.94
N GLN A 226 10.21 -18.29 10.88
CA GLN A 226 9.02 -18.46 11.74
C GLN A 226 8.70 -17.21 12.58
N SER A 227 9.70 -16.35 12.86
CA SER A 227 9.54 -15.11 13.61
C SER A 227 8.86 -13.98 12.82
N SER A 228 8.81 -14.06 11.49
CA SER A 228 8.24 -13.00 10.64
C SER A 228 6.71 -13.09 10.50
N LEU A 229 6.07 -14.11 11.08
CA LEU A 229 4.62 -14.30 11.06
C LEU A 229 4.02 -14.28 12.47
N SER A 230 2.92 -13.54 12.65
CA SER A 230 2.15 -13.57 13.90
C SER A 230 1.18 -14.75 13.92
N LYS A 231 1.25 -15.62 14.93
CA LYS A 231 0.30 -16.74 15.11
C LYS A 231 -1.15 -16.28 15.32
N LEU A 232 -1.36 -15.01 15.70
CA LEU A 232 -2.68 -14.43 15.96
C LEU A 232 -3.29 -13.78 14.71
N GLU A 233 -2.54 -13.62 13.62
CA GLU A 233 -3.07 -13.08 12.37
C GLU A 233 -3.91 -14.15 11.63
N PRO A 234 -5.16 -13.85 11.23
CA PRO A 234 -6.04 -14.81 10.55
C PRO A 234 -5.48 -15.33 9.22
N SER A 235 -4.58 -14.60 8.59
CA SER A 235 -3.96 -14.95 7.30
C SER A 235 -2.75 -15.89 7.42
N THR A 236 -2.24 -16.13 8.63
CA THR A 236 -0.97 -16.83 8.84
C THR A 236 -0.98 -18.26 8.33
N SER A 237 -2.06 -19.01 8.56
CA SER A 237 -2.19 -20.39 8.05
C SER A 237 -2.25 -20.47 6.52
N GLN A 238 -2.44 -19.35 5.82
CA GLN A 238 -2.61 -19.32 4.37
C GLN A 238 -1.31 -18.92 3.66
N VAL A 239 -0.55 -17.98 4.24
CA VAL A 239 0.71 -17.46 3.65
C VAL A 239 1.92 -18.35 3.90
N VAL A 240 1.74 -19.50 4.56
CA VAL A 240 2.78 -20.54 4.66
C VAL A 240 2.79 -21.47 3.44
N HIS A 241 1.79 -21.36 2.56
CA HIS A 241 1.73 -22.13 1.32
C HIS A 241 2.28 -21.30 0.14
N PRO A 242 2.89 -21.95 -0.88
CA PRO A 242 3.30 -21.26 -2.09
C PRO A 242 2.10 -20.60 -2.80
N ILE A 243 2.38 -19.65 -3.69
CA ILE A 243 1.35 -18.95 -4.47
C ILE A 243 0.53 -19.97 -5.27
N HIS A 244 -0.80 -19.89 -5.16
CA HIS A 244 -1.73 -20.88 -5.70
C HIS A 244 -3.09 -20.28 -6.05
N LEU A 245 -3.94 -21.04 -6.77
CA LEU A 245 -5.22 -20.55 -7.31
C LEU A 245 -6.45 -20.93 -6.47
N ALA A 246 -6.31 -21.78 -5.45
CA ALA A 246 -7.45 -22.34 -4.71
C ALA A 246 -8.45 -21.32 -4.13
N SER A 247 -8.02 -20.09 -3.82
CA SER A 247 -8.91 -19.04 -3.28
C SER A 247 -9.49 -18.09 -4.34
N LEU A 248 -9.11 -18.24 -5.60
CA LEU A 248 -9.41 -17.28 -6.66
C LEU A 248 -10.92 -17.25 -6.98
N THR A 249 -11.51 -18.42 -7.21
CA THR A 249 -12.92 -18.57 -7.63
C THR A 249 -13.79 -19.27 -6.59
N SER A 250 -13.28 -19.54 -5.37
CA SER A 250 -14.01 -20.31 -4.35
C SER A 250 -15.30 -19.65 -3.85
N TRP A 251 -15.51 -18.37 -4.12
CA TRP A 251 -16.77 -17.68 -3.83
C TRP A 251 -17.89 -18.01 -4.83
N ALA A 252 -17.52 -18.52 -6.02
CA ALA A 252 -18.43 -18.90 -7.08
C ALA A 252 -18.56 -20.44 -7.22
N SER A 253 -17.96 -21.22 -6.31
CA SER A 253 -18.11 -22.67 -6.27
C SER A 253 -19.32 -23.10 -5.42
N SER A 254 -19.67 -24.38 -5.51
CA SER A 254 -20.72 -24.99 -4.68
C SER A 254 -20.46 -24.91 -3.17
N ASP A 255 -19.20 -24.74 -2.77
CA ASP A 255 -18.77 -24.69 -1.37
C ASP A 255 -18.73 -23.24 -0.83
N SER A 256 -19.23 -22.27 -1.60
CA SER A 256 -19.36 -20.89 -1.18
C SER A 256 -20.32 -20.78 0.00
N VAL A 257 -19.99 -19.93 0.97
CA VAL A 257 -20.90 -19.62 2.08
C VAL A 257 -21.91 -18.53 1.70
N LEU A 258 -21.77 -17.94 0.50
CA LEU A 258 -22.67 -16.91 0.00
C LEU A 258 -23.82 -17.53 -0.80
N PRO A 259 -25.08 -17.13 -0.56
CA PRO A 259 -26.21 -17.58 -1.38
C PRO A 259 -26.03 -17.17 -2.85
N GLU A 260 -26.41 -18.04 -3.78
CA GLU A 260 -26.39 -17.73 -5.22
C GLU A 260 -27.20 -16.47 -5.57
N SER A 261 -28.33 -16.26 -4.89
CA SER A 261 -29.16 -15.06 -5.05
C SER A 261 -28.41 -13.78 -4.67
N PHE A 262 -27.65 -13.82 -3.58
CA PHE A 262 -26.79 -12.71 -3.15
C PHE A 262 -25.68 -12.45 -4.16
N ILE A 263 -24.99 -13.51 -4.61
CA ILE A 263 -23.95 -13.42 -5.64
C ILE A 263 -24.50 -12.78 -6.92
N SER A 264 -25.68 -13.22 -7.37
CA SER A 264 -26.32 -12.72 -8.59
C SER A 264 -26.72 -11.25 -8.46
N SER A 265 -27.32 -10.85 -7.33
CA SER A 265 -27.71 -9.45 -7.07
C SER A 265 -26.49 -8.54 -7.02
N ILE A 266 -25.47 -8.86 -6.21
CA ILE A 266 -24.28 -8.01 -6.09
C ILE A 266 -23.49 -7.93 -7.41
N HIS A 267 -23.43 -9.02 -8.18
CA HIS A 267 -22.78 -9.01 -9.49
C HIS A 267 -23.42 -8.01 -10.48
N ARG A 268 -24.76 -7.90 -10.48
CA ARG A 268 -25.49 -6.99 -11.38
C ARG A 268 -25.57 -5.56 -10.86
N GLU A 269 -25.71 -5.40 -9.56
CA GLU A 269 -26.12 -4.12 -8.95
C GLU A 269 -24.93 -3.33 -8.39
N SER A 270 -23.80 -3.97 -8.10
CA SER A 270 -22.66 -3.31 -7.47
C SER A 270 -21.91 -2.39 -8.43
N ASP A 271 -22.03 -1.08 -8.22
CA ASP A 271 -21.28 -0.09 -8.98
C ASP A 271 -19.78 -0.22 -8.77
N ILE A 272 -19.33 -0.54 -7.55
CA ILE A 272 -17.91 -0.75 -7.30
C ILE A 272 -17.37 -1.95 -8.10
N LEU A 273 -18.09 -3.08 -8.20
CA LEU A 273 -17.61 -4.21 -9.02
C LEU A 273 -17.55 -3.85 -10.51
N LYS A 274 -18.42 -2.95 -11.00
CA LYS A 274 -18.39 -2.46 -12.39
C LYS A 274 -17.22 -1.50 -12.62
N THR A 275 -17.03 -0.53 -11.74
CA THR A 275 -15.89 0.41 -11.79
C THR A 275 -14.56 -0.34 -11.74
N LEU A 276 -14.51 -1.36 -10.89
CA LEU A 276 -13.41 -2.31 -10.76
C LEU A 276 -13.44 -3.43 -11.82
N GLY A 277 -14.21 -3.36 -12.89
CA GLY A 277 -14.20 -4.34 -13.99
C GLY A 277 -14.51 -5.82 -13.63
N TYR A 278 -14.79 -6.15 -12.37
CA TYR A 278 -15.10 -7.50 -11.89
C TYR A 278 -16.49 -7.96 -12.29
N ALA A 279 -17.40 -7.02 -12.55
CA ALA A 279 -18.74 -7.31 -13.05
C ALA A 279 -18.72 -7.89 -14.48
N ASP A 280 -17.68 -7.59 -15.27
CA ASP A 280 -17.62 -8.01 -16.68
C ASP A 280 -17.01 -9.42 -16.86
N LEU A 281 -16.49 -10.02 -15.79
CA LEU A 281 -15.77 -11.31 -15.83
C LEU A 281 -16.69 -12.54 -15.76
N GLY A 282 -17.97 -12.37 -15.46
CA GLY A 282 -18.95 -13.45 -15.28
C GLY A 282 -18.96 -14.09 -13.89
N VAL A 283 -19.75 -15.16 -13.76
CA VAL A 283 -19.88 -16.00 -12.55
C VAL A 283 -19.95 -17.48 -13.01
N PRO A 284 -18.91 -18.31 -12.79
CA PRO A 284 -17.62 -17.96 -12.19
C PRO A 284 -16.81 -16.99 -13.08
N PRO A 285 -15.99 -16.13 -12.46
CA PRO A 285 -15.21 -15.12 -13.15
C PRO A 285 -13.99 -15.72 -13.88
N HIS A 286 -13.67 -15.21 -15.07
CA HIS A 286 -12.40 -15.49 -15.74
C HIS A 286 -11.38 -14.37 -15.49
N TYR A 287 -10.58 -14.48 -14.43
CA TYR A 287 -9.58 -13.47 -14.03
C TYR A 287 -8.31 -13.45 -14.90
N GLY A 288 -8.20 -14.35 -15.88
CA GLY A 288 -7.02 -14.50 -16.73
C GLY A 288 -6.45 -15.93 -16.70
N THR A 289 -5.42 -16.15 -17.52
CA THR A 289 -4.75 -17.45 -17.63
C THR A 289 -3.53 -17.48 -16.70
N PRO A 290 -3.48 -18.37 -15.70
CA PRO A 290 -2.37 -18.47 -14.75
C PRO A 290 -1.12 -19.11 -15.38
N GLU A 291 0.05 -18.90 -14.77
CA GLU A 291 1.26 -19.61 -15.19
C GLU A 291 1.18 -21.12 -14.89
N ASN A 292 1.70 -21.95 -15.79
CA ASN A 292 1.68 -23.42 -15.64
C ASN A 292 2.27 -23.91 -14.31
N GLN A 293 3.31 -23.22 -13.82
CA GLN A 293 3.91 -23.54 -12.52
C GLN A 293 2.91 -23.37 -11.38
N VAL A 294 2.14 -22.28 -11.37
CA VAL A 294 1.13 -22.01 -10.34
C VAL A 294 -0.02 -23.02 -10.43
N VAL A 295 -0.40 -23.43 -11.65
CA VAL A 295 -1.37 -24.51 -11.87
C VAL A 295 -0.88 -25.82 -11.25
N ASN A 296 0.34 -26.23 -11.57
CA ASN A 296 0.93 -27.48 -11.06
C ASN A 296 1.04 -27.49 -9.53
N ILE A 297 1.50 -26.38 -8.93
CA ILE A 297 1.55 -26.19 -7.48
C ILE A 297 0.14 -26.33 -6.88
N THR A 298 -0.85 -25.68 -7.50
CA THR A 298 -2.23 -25.72 -7.02
C THR A 298 -2.79 -27.15 -7.07
N SER A 299 -2.58 -27.88 -8.17
CA SER A 299 -3.01 -29.28 -8.30
C SER A 299 -2.38 -30.17 -7.24
N TYR A 300 -1.09 -29.97 -6.94
CA TYR A 300 -0.40 -30.69 -5.87
C TYR A 300 -1.00 -30.37 -4.49
N LEU A 301 -1.19 -29.08 -4.17
CA LEU A 301 -1.73 -28.64 -2.88
C LEU A 301 -3.16 -29.13 -2.64
N ILE A 302 -4.01 -29.16 -3.67
CA ILE A 302 -5.40 -29.66 -3.54
C ILE A 302 -5.45 -31.15 -3.14
N SER A 303 -4.40 -31.93 -3.45
CA SER A 303 -4.33 -33.33 -3.01
C SER A 303 -4.14 -33.48 -1.50
N ASP A 304 -3.62 -32.46 -0.82
CA ASP A 304 -3.40 -32.44 0.63
C ASP A 304 -4.72 -32.15 1.39
N PRO A 305 -5.19 -33.07 2.25
CA PRO A 305 -6.37 -32.85 3.08
C PRO A 305 -6.26 -31.65 4.02
N GLN A 306 -5.07 -31.35 4.56
CA GLN A 306 -4.88 -30.22 5.47
C GLN A 306 -5.03 -28.90 4.72
N PHE A 307 -4.48 -28.82 3.50
CA PHE A 307 -4.66 -27.66 2.63
C PHE A 307 -6.14 -27.42 2.30
N ARG A 308 -6.91 -28.47 1.98
CA ARG A 308 -8.35 -28.36 1.70
C ARG A 308 -9.20 -27.93 2.91
N GLN A 309 -8.74 -28.16 4.13
CA GLN A 309 -9.44 -27.60 5.31
C GLN A 309 -9.27 -26.08 5.41
N ILE A 310 -8.19 -25.54 4.82
CA ILE A 310 -7.89 -24.11 4.80
C ILE A 310 -8.62 -23.45 3.62
N PHE A 311 -8.57 -24.00 2.42
CA PHE A 311 -9.11 -23.35 1.21
C PHE A 311 -10.44 -23.98 0.77
#